data_AF-A0AAW8F9F9-F1
#
_entry.id   AF-A0AAW8F9F9-F1
#
_cell.length_a   1.000
_cell.length_b   1.000
_cell.length_c   1.000
_cell.angle_alpha   90.00
_cell.angle_beta   90.00
_cell.angle_gamma   90.00
#
_symmetry.space_group_name_H-M   'P 1'
#
loop_
_entity.id
_entity.type
_entity.pdbx_description
1 polymer ?
#
loop_
_entity_poly.entity_id
_entity_poly.type
_entity_poly.pdbx_seq_one_letter_code
_entity_poly.pdbx_strand_id
1 'polypeptide(L)'
;MRRFNLAVLAAVALASGLTAVPAQAHAGRPLGMENCTAAGCHFDVPPGTYDVKVLLGGDAESHTAISGETRRSLLPETAVAAGERASRSFTVNVRTPEGEPTGPDGTPGLDLALGGSAPALAGIEVTPARHTRQIFLVGDSTVCDQPGDPYSGWGQQLPQYLRKGVSVANYADSGESTVTYLSEPRLWATVQPLIRHGDLVLIQLAHNDKTTDEATYRANLETLVAGVREKGGNPVLVTPIVRRWFNSDGTLNNGTALLVNGSGWTIPR
;
A
#
# COMPACT_ATOMS: atom_id res chain seq x y z
N MET A 1 -24.00 54.17 47.68
CA MET A 1 -24.80 53.47 46.66
C MET A 1 -23.85 52.80 45.67
N ARG A 2 -24.08 51.51 45.44
CA ARG A 2 -23.66 50.62 44.33
C ARG A 2 -22.19 50.61 43.87
N ARG A 3 -21.49 49.58 44.35
CA ARG A 3 -20.32 48.94 43.73
C ARG A 3 -20.75 48.28 42.41
N PHE A 4 -19.97 48.45 41.34
CA PHE A 4 -20.07 47.63 40.13
C PHE A 4 -18.81 46.77 40.03
N ASN A 5 -18.99 45.46 40.26
CA ASN A 5 -17.99 44.43 40.01
C ASN A 5 -17.97 44.14 38.49
N LEU A 6 -16.82 44.31 37.83
CA LEU A 6 -16.59 43.72 36.51
C LEU A 6 -16.25 42.24 36.71
N ALA A 7 -17.17 41.36 36.31
CA ALA A 7 -16.91 39.94 36.19
C ALA A 7 -16.16 39.67 34.88
N VAL A 8 -14.94 39.15 34.97
CA VAL A 8 -14.19 38.59 33.85
C VAL A 8 -14.75 37.20 33.58
N LEU A 9 -15.45 37.02 32.44
CA LEU A 9 -15.78 35.69 31.94
C LEU A 9 -14.54 35.10 31.27
N ALA A 10 -13.89 34.14 31.94
CA ALA A 10 -12.93 33.25 31.29
C ALA A 10 -13.70 32.17 30.53
N ALA A 11 -13.68 32.21 29.20
CA ALA A 11 -14.18 31.13 28.36
C ALA A 11 -13.20 29.95 28.45
N VAL A 12 -13.60 28.89 29.15
CA VAL A 12 -12.88 27.62 29.15
C VAL A 12 -13.18 26.92 27.83
N ALA A 13 -12.25 26.97 26.89
CA ALA A 13 -12.28 26.12 25.71
C ALA A 13 -11.96 24.68 26.14
N LEU A 14 -12.98 23.82 26.16
CA LEU A 14 -12.81 22.37 26.29
C LEU A 14 -12.11 21.86 25.03
N ALA A 15 -10.79 21.71 25.10
CA ALA A 15 -10.04 20.95 24.11
C ALA A 15 -10.47 19.49 24.23
N SER A 16 -11.34 19.05 23.32
CA SER A 16 -11.61 17.64 23.07
C SER A 16 -10.34 17.02 22.47
N GLY A 17 -9.42 16.62 23.35
CA GLY A 17 -8.29 15.80 22.98
C GLY A 17 -8.82 14.50 22.38
N LEU A 18 -8.63 14.34 21.07
CA LEU A 18 -8.65 13.03 20.43
C LEU A 18 -7.50 12.24 21.06
N THR A 19 -7.80 11.55 22.14
CA THR A 19 -6.91 10.51 22.66
C THR A 19 -6.94 9.42 21.60
N ALA A 20 -5.85 9.31 20.84
CA ALA A 20 -5.60 8.14 20.02
C ALA A 20 -5.68 6.94 20.97
N VAL A 21 -6.79 6.19 20.88
CA VAL A 21 -6.93 4.93 21.60
C VAL A 21 -5.74 4.08 21.14
N PRO A 22 -4.84 3.67 22.03
CA PRO A 22 -3.76 2.80 21.63
C PRO A 22 -4.42 1.54 21.07
N ALA A 23 -4.03 1.16 19.85
CA ALA A 23 -4.52 -0.04 19.18
C ALA A 23 -4.58 -1.18 20.20
N GLN A 24 -5.78 -1.66 20.51
CA GLN A 24 -5.94 -2.82 21.36
C GLN A 24 -5.16 -3.95 20.70
N ALA A 25 -4.02 -4.30 21.29
CA ALA A 25 -3.28 -5.47 20.90
C ALA A 25 -4.24 -6.65 21.05
N HIS A 26 -4.74 -7.17 19.93
CA HIS A 26 -5.41 -8.46 19.89
C HIS A 26 -4.41 -9.49 20.44
N ALA A 27 -4.48 -9.73 21.75
CA ALA A 27 -3.84 -10.83 22.44
C ALA A 27 -4.66 -12.12 22.21
N GLY A 28 -5.16 -12.29 20.99
CA GLY A 28 -5.93 -13.44 20.55
C GLY A 28 -5.00 -14.58 20.15
N ARG A 29 -5.50 -15.80 20.29
CA ARG A 29 -4.92 -17.00 19.68
C ARG A 29 -4.68 -16.73 18.19
N PRO A 30 -3.60 -17.27 17.57
CA PRO A 30 -3.43 -17.16 16.13
C PRO A 30 -4.68 -17.63 15.38
N LEU A 31 -5.09 -16.86 14.36
CA LEU A 31 -6.25 -17.20 13.54
C LEU A 31 -5.82 -18.20 12.46
N GLY A 32 -6.64 -19.23 12.24
CA GLY A 32 -6.26 -20.37 11.41
C GLY A 32 -7.25 -20.74 10.31
N MET A 33 -7.20 -22.01 9.91
CA MET A 33 -7.98 -22.60 8.81
C MET A 33 -9.50 -22.54 9.00
N GLU A 34 -9.99 -22.33 10.22
CA GLU A 34 -11.42 -22.13 10.50
C GLU A 34 -12.01 -20.90 9.80
N ASN A 35 -11.15 -20.00 9.33
CA ASN A 35 -11.51 -18.78 8.61
C ASN A 35 -11.40 -18.94 7.08
N CYS A 36 -11.20 -20.16 6.58
CA CYS A 36 -10.91 -20.43 5.17
C CYS A 36 -11.97 -21.31 4.50
N THR A 37 -12.12 -21.08 3.20
CA THR A 37 -12.84 -21.91 2.23
C THR A 37 -11.85 -22.42 1.18
N ALA A 38 -12.34 -23.18 0.19
CA ALA A 38 -11.52 -23.62 -0.93
C ALA A 38 -10.98 -22.45 -1.79
N ALA A 39 -11.68 -21.31 -1.82
CA ALA A 39 -11.36 -20.18 -2.69
C ALA A 39 -10.53 -19.08 -1.99
N GLY A 40 -10.53 -19.04 -0.66
CA GLY A 40 -9.93 -17.94 0.09
C GLY A 40 -10.22 -17.98 1.58
N CYS A 41 -9.64 -17.04 2.31
CA CYS A 41 -9.78 -16.89 3.75
C CYS A 41 -10.16 -15.44 4.09
N HIS A 42 -10.95 -15.26 5.14
CA HIS A 42 -11.33 -13.95 5.67
C HIS A 42 -11.05 -13.89 7.17
N PHE A 43 -10.27 -12.91 7.61
CA PHE A 43 -9.94 -12.71 9.02
C PHE A 43 -10.48 -11.37 9.51
N ASP A 44 -11.36 -11.40 10.51
CA ASP A 44 -11.86 -10.20 11.18
C ASP A 44 -10.76 -9.62 12.08
N VAL A 45 -9.94 -8.74 11.49
CA VAL A 45 -8.81 -8.07 12.16
C VAL A 45 -8.86 -6.56 11.86
N PRO A 46 -8.50 -5.70 12.83
CA PRO A 46 -8.45 -4.27 12.59
C PRO A 46 -7.32 -3.91 11.60
N PRO A 47 -7.34 -2.70 11.01
CA PRO A 47 -6.22 -2.16 10.26
C PRO A 47 -4.90 -2.28 11.04
N GLY A 48 -3.85 -2.75 10.37
CA GLY A 48 -2.61 -3.11 11.02
C GLY A 48 -1.61 -3.79 10.10
N THR A 49 -0.61 -4.45 10.69
CA THR A 49 0.35 -5.28 9.94
C THR A 49 0.36 -6.67 10.54
N TYR A 50 0.29 -7.68 9.68
CA TYR A 50 0.12 -9.07 10.08
C TYR A 50 1.13 -9.96 9.38
N ASP A 51 1.70 -10.89 10.14
CA ASP A 51 2.49 -11.99 9.60
C ASP A 51 1.56 -13.15 9.29
N VAL A 52 1.65 -13.63 8.06
CA VAL A 52 0.89 -14.79 7.58
C VAL A 52 1.87 -15.91 7.31
N LYS A 53 1.66 -17.06 7.96
CA LYS A 53 2.38 -18.30 7.68
C LYS A 53 1.41 -19.28 7.05
N VAL A 54 1.78 -19.84 5.91
CA VAL A 54 1.00 -20.87 5.22
C VAL A 54 1.78 -22.18 5.12
N LEU A 55 1.03 -23.27 5.13
CA LEU A 55 1.47 -24.60 4.76
C LEU A 55 0.74 -24.99 3.48
N LEU A 56 1.48 -25.22 2.41
CA LEU A 56 0.96 -25.55 1.08
C LEU A 56 1.19 -27.02 0.76
N GLY A 57 0.47 -27.54 -0.23
CA GLY A 57 0.57 -28.92 -0.72
C GLY A 57 -0.59 -29.80 -0.25
N GLY A 58 -0.64 -31.04 -0.74
CA GLY A 58 -1.72 -32.01 -0.49
C GLY A 58 -1.38 -33.37 -1.10
N ASP A 59 -2.37 -34.26 -1.22
CA ASP A 59 -2.16 -35.60 -1.78
C ASP A 59 -1.84 -35.58 -3.28
N ALA A 60 -2.25 -34.52 -3.98
CA ALA A 60 -1.94 -34.27 -5.38
C ALA A 60 -0.90 -33.15 -5.54
N GLU A 61 -0.26 -33.09 -6.71
CA GLU A 61 0.54 -31.93 -7.11
C GLU A 61 -0.31 -30.66 -7.09
N SER A 62 0.27 -29.58 -6.60
CA SER A 62 -0.42 -28.30 -6.44
C SER A 62 0.44 -27.13 -6.88
N HIS A 63 -0.21 -26.09 -7.37
CA HIS A 63 0.39 -24.80 -7.70
C HIS A 63 -0.48 -23.73 -7.07
N THR A 64 0.05 -23.09 -6.03
CA THR A 64 -0.72 -22.16 -5.19
C THR A 64 -0.10 -20.79 -5.17
N ALA A 65 -0.86 -19.78 -5.57
CA ALA A 65 -0.56 -18.36 -5.36
C ALA A 65 -1.52 -17.80 -4.31
N ILE A 66 -1.11 -16.71 -3.64
CA ILE A 66 -1.97 -16.01 -2.68
C ILE A 66 -1.96 -14.53 -3.02
N SER A 67 -3.14 -13.97 -3.25
CA SER A 67 -3.36 -12.53 -3.28
C SER A 67 -4.17 -12.10 -2.07
N GLY A 68 -4.19 -10.82 -1.75
CA GLY A 68 -5.08 -10.29 -0.72
C GLY A 68 -5.56 -8.88 -1.01
N GLU A 69 -6.63 -8.51 -0.31
CA GLU A 69 -7.21 -7.17 -0.34
C GLU A 69 -7.61 -6.79 -1.79
N THR A 70 -7.31 -5.57 -2.24
CA THR A 70 -7.46 -5.17 -3.66
C THR A 70 -6.36 -5.79 -4.54
N ARG A 71 -6.37 -7.13 -4.67
CA ARG A 71 -5.54 -7.95 -5.58
C ARG A 71 -4.03 -7.78 -5.40
N ARG A 72 -3.55 -7.47 -4.20
CA ARG A 72 -2.11 -7.42 -3.91
C ARG A 72 -1.52 -8.82 -3.99
N SER A 73 -0.47 -9.01 -4.78
CA SER A 73 0.22 -10.30 -4.90
C SER A 73 1.10 -10.51 -3.67
N LEU A 74 0.70 -11.43 -2.78
CA LEU A 74 1.35 -11.66 -1.48
C LEU A 74 2.27 -12.88 -1.49
N LEU A 75 1.91 -13.91 -2.25
CA LEU A 75 2.74 -15.09 -2.47
C LEU A 75 2.72 -15.45 -3.96
N PRO A 76 3.89 -15.57 -4.61
CA PRO A 76 3.96 -16.03 -5.99
C PRO A 76 3.56 -17.50 -6.09
N GLU A 77 3.14 -17.94 -7.27
CA GLU A 77 2.74 -19.32 -7.51
C GLU A 77 3.87 -20.28 -7.09
N THR A 78 3.55 -21.15 -6.14
CA THR A 78 4.47 -22.11 -5.55
C THR A 78 4.00 -23.51 -5.90
N ALA A 79 4.81 -24.23 -6.67
CA ALA A 79 4.62 -25.64 -6.95
C ALA A 79 4.99 -26.50 -5.73
N VAL A 80 4.16 -27.48 -5.41
CA VAL A 80 4.42 -28.49 -4.38
C VAL A 80 4.01 -29.86 -4.93
N ALA A 81 4.93 -30.82 -4.89
CA ALA A 81 4.70 -32.18 -5.38
C ALA A 81 3.65 -32.93 -4.54
N ALA A 82 3.05 -33.96 -5.14
CA ALA A 82 2.08 -34.83 -4.48
C ALA A 82 2.65 -35.45 -3.18
N GLY A 83 1.90 -35.32 -2.08
CA GLY A 83 2.27 -35.80 -0.75
C GLY A 83 3.27 -34.91 0.00
N GLU A 84 3.84 -33.90 -0.64
CA GLU A 84 4.78 -32.97 0.00
C GLU A 84 4.08 -31.76 0.62
N ARG A 85 4.81 -31.05 1.50
CA ARG A 85 4.34 -29.81 2.11
C ARG A 85 5.42 -28.72 2.01
N ALA A 86 5.01 -27.50 1.72
CA ALA A 86 5.89 -26.34 1.69
C ALA A 86 5.40 -25.26 2.66
N SER A 87 6.25 -24.80 3.58
CA SER A 87 5.93 -23.64 4.41
C SER A 87 6.41 -22.36 3.74
N ARG A 88 5.54 -21.34 3.72
CA ARG A 88 5.84 -19.99 3.25
C ARG A 88 5.36 -18.96 4.27
N SER A 89 5.94 -17.78 4.24
CA SER A 89 5.49 -16.69 5.11
C SER A 89 5.75 -15.34 4.45
N PHE A 90 4.78 -14.44 4.62
CA PHE A 90 4.84 -13.06 4.17
C PHE A 90 4.23 -12.15 5.23
N THR A 91 4.39 -10.84 5.05
CA THR A 91 3.82 -9.83 5.95
C THR A 91 2.95 -8.89 5.13
N VAL A 92 1.71 -8.70 5.55
CA VAL A 92 0.70 -7.89 4.87
C VAL A 92 0.30 -6.69 5.73
N ASN A 93 0.12 -5.53 5.09
CA ASN A 93 -0.50 -4.37 5.71
C ASN A 93 -2.00 -4.39 5.41
N VAL A 94 -2.82 -4.48 6.43
CA VAL A 94 -4.29 -4.39 6.35
C VAL A 94 -4.69 -2.94 6.59
N ARG A 95 -5.52 -2.38 5.72
CA ARG A 95 -5.83 -0.94 5.72
C ARG A 95 -7.22 -0.65 5.16
N THR A 96 -7.74 0.53 5.49
CA THR A 96 -9.01 1.04 4.96
C THR A 96 -8.78 2.47 4.45
N PRO A 97 -9.06 2.78 3.17
CA PRO A 97 -9.42 1.84 2.10
C PRO A 97 -8.37 0.76 1.82
N GLU A 98 -8.80 -0.43 1.41
CA GLU A 98 -7.92 -1.56 1.06
C GLU A 98 -7.04 -1.30 -0.17
N GLY A 99 -7.57 -0.51 -1.12
CA GLY A 99 -7.00 -0.25 -2.43
C GLY A 99 -6.57 1.20 -2.59
N GLU A 100 -7.15 1.93 -3.53
CA GLU A 100 -6.83 3.34 -3.72
C GLU A 100 -7.31 4.19 -2.53
N PRO A 101 -6.47 5.08 -1.94
CA PRO A 101 -6.87 5.93 -0.82
C PRO A 101 -8.13 6.79 -1.05
N THR A 102 -8.42 7.15 -2.31
CA THR A 102 -9.62 7.91 -2.66
C THR A 102 -10.78 7.04 -3.12
N GLY A 103 -10.56 5.72 -3.24
CA GLY A 103 -11.52 4.71 -3.63
C GLY A 103 -12.45 4.24 -2.49
N PRO A 104 -13.25 3.18 -2.75
CA PRO A 104 -14.13 2.60 -1.73
C PRO A 104 -13.34 1.88 -0.64
N ASP A 105 -13.90 1.85 0.58
CA ASP A 105 -13.24 1.26 1.75
C ASP A 105 -12.80 -0.21 1.57
N GLY A 106 -13.59 -1.00 0.86
CA GLY A 106 -13.40 -2.45 0.73
C GLY A 106 -14.16 -3.25 1.78
N THR A 107 -13.68 -4.45 2.07
CA THR A 107 -14.15 -5.34 3.12
C THR A 107 -13.35 -5.09 4.42
N PRO A 108 -13.99 -4.86 5.57
CA PRO A 108 -13.27 -4.79 6.83
C PRO A 108 -12.56 -6.12 7.16
N GLY A 109 -11.28 -6.09 7.50
CA GLY A 109 -10.52 -7.30 7.84
C GLY A 109 -9.39 -7.58 6.86
N LEU A 110 -8.88 -8.81 6.90
CA LEU A 110 -7.91 -9.32 5.93
C LEU A 110 -8.56 -10.39 5.06
N ASP A 111 -8.74 -10.06 3.78
CA ASP A 111 -9.15 -11.01 2.75
C ASP A 111 -7.94 -11.57 2.00
N LEU A 112 -7.88 -12.90 1.90
CA LEU A 112 -6.89 -13.63 1.11
C LEU A 112 -7.60 -14.51 0.09
N ALA A 113 -7.18 -14.44 -1.18
CA ALA A 113 -7.67 -15.31 -2.24
C ALA A 113 -6.60 -16.36 -2.61
N LEU A 114 -7.02 -17.60 -2.80
CA LEU A 114 -6.18 -18.69 -3.25
C LEU A 114 -6.27 -18.81 -4.78
N GLY A 115 -5.13 -18.67 -5.44
CA GLY A 115 -4.99 -18.79 -6.89
C GLY A 115 -3.97 -19.84 -7.30
N GLY A 116 -3.65 -19.88 -8.59
CA GLY A 116 -2.79 -20.89 -9.21
C GLY A 116 -3.61 -21.99 -9.89
N SER A 117 -2.95 -22.87 -10.65
CA SER A 117 -3.65 -23.86 -11.48
C SER A 117 -4.33 -24.97 -10.68
N ALA A 118 -3.86 -25.24 -9.46
CA ALA A 118 -4.41 -26.24 -8.54
C ALA A 118 -4.05 -25.86 -7.09
N PRO A 119 -4.71 -24.86 -6.49
CA PRO A 119 -4.37 -24.37 -5.15
C PRO A 119 -4.60 -25.44 -4.09
N ALA A 120 -3.66 -25.56 -3.15
CA ALA A 120 -3.75 -26.46 -2.00
C ALA A 120 -3.18 -25.79 -0.74
N LEU A 121 -4.09 -25.23 0.08
CA LEU A 121 -3.78 -24.69 1.40
C LEU A 121 -4.05 -25.74 2.49
N ALA A 122 -3.00 -26.20 3.14
CA ALA A 122 -3.06 -27.20 4.21
C ALA A 122 -3.17 -26.58 5.61
N GLY A 123 -2.70 -25.35 5.76
CA GLY A 123 -2.68 -24.64 7.03
C GLY A 123 -2.38 -23.17 6.82
N ILE A 124 -2.95 -22.33 7.68
CA ILE A 124 -2.66 -20.90 7.75
C ILE A 124 -2.62 -20.47 9.20
N GLU A 125 -1.79 -19.48 9.48
CA GLU A 125 -1.66 -18.82 10.77
C GLU A 125 -1.48 -17.32 10.54
N VAL A 126 -2.38 -16.50 11.07
CA VAL A 126 -2.32 -15.04 11.01
C VAL A 126 -2.05 -14.48 12.41
N THR A 127 -1.02 -13.64 12.52
CA THR A 127 -0.59 -13.04 13.79
C THR A 127 -0.21 -11.56 13.62
N PRO A 128 -0.46 -10.68 14.61
CA PRO A 128 0.01 -9.30 14.55
C PRO A 128 1.54 -9.22 14.44
N ALA A 129 2.04 -8.43 13.48
CA ALA A 129 3.46 -8.26 13.24
C ALA A 129 4.00 -7.04 14.01
N ARG A 130 4.75 -7.29 15.10
CA ARG A 130 5.17 -6.24 16.06
C ARG A 130 6.49 -5.54 15.71
N HIS A 131 7.30 -6.12 14.81
CA HIS A 131 8.62 -5.61 14.44
C HIS A 131 8.82 -5.68 12.92
N THR A 132 8.03 -4.91 12.19
CA THR A 132 8.07 -4.86 10.73
C THR A 132 8.74 -3.58 10.26
N ARG A 133 9.38 -3.65 9.09
CA ARG A 133 9.65 -2.46 8.28
C ARG A 133 8.55 -2.32 7.26
N GLN A 134 8.07 -1.10 7.06
CA GLN A 134 7.10 -0.82 6.01
C GLN A 134 7.79 -0.16 4.82
N ILE A 135 7.35 -0.56 3.64
CA ILE A 135 7.61 0.13 2.38
C ILE A 135 6.33 0.88 2.04
N PHE A 136 6.34 2.20 2.21
CA PHE A 136 5.24 3.06 1.76
C PHE A 136 5.42 3.37 0.28
N LEU A 137 4.34 3.25 -0.49
CA LEU A 137 4.33 3.66 -1.89
C LEU A 137 3.49 4.92 -2.04
N VAL A 138 4.12 5.96 -2.57
CA VAL A 138 3.50 7.23 -2.97
C VAL A 138 3.55 7.26 -4.48
N GLY A 139 2.39 7.32 -5.14
CA GLY A 139 2.38 7.33 -6.59
C GLY A 139 1.01 7.41 -7.24
N ASP A 140 1.00 7.18 -8.55
CA ASP A 140 -0.18 7.28 -9.41
C ASP A 140 -0.75 5.90 -9.82
N SER A 141 -1.58 5.87 -10.87
CA SER A 141 -2.22 4.66 -11.39
C SER A 141 -1.25 3.55 -11.82
N THR A 142 0.01 3.90 -12.10
CA THR A 142 1.05 2.92 -12.45
C THR A 142 1.62 2.20 -11.23
N VAL A 143 1.30 2.66 -10.03
CA VAL A 143 1.78 2.15 -8.74
C VAL A 143 0.64 1.51 -7.94
N CYS A 144 -0.56 2.07 -8.02
CA CYS A 144 -1.70 1.73 -7.16
C CYS A 144 -2.24 0.30 -7.30
N ASP A 145 -3.05 -0.10 -6.31
CA ASP A 145 -3.77 -1.36 -6.31
C ASP A 145 -5.03 -1.23 -7.19
N GLN A 146 -5.01 -1.85 -8.36
CA GLN A 146 -6.12 -1.82 -9.32
C GLN A 146 -7.14 -2.94 -9.04
N PRO A 147 -8.45 -2.63 -8.97
CA PRO A 147 -9.46 -3.59 -8.52
C PRO A 147 -9.82 -4.67 -9.54
N GLY A 148 -9.44 -4.50 -10.82
CA GLY A 148 -9.81 -5.44 -11.87
C GLY A 148 -8.86 -5.48 -13.06
N ASP A 149 -8.87 -6.61 -13.76
CA ASP A 149 -8.09 -6.82 -14.97
C ASP A 149 -8.58 -5.95 -16.15
N PRO A 150 -7.68 -5.56 -17.07
CA PRO A 150 -6.26 -5.93 -17.15
C PRO A 150 -5.31 -4.97 -16.42
N TYR A 151 -5.83 -4.09 -15.56
CA TYR A 151 -5.02 -3.06 -14.91
C TYR A 151 -4.34 -3.59 -13.63
N SER A 152 -3.09 -3.18 -13.43
CA SER A 152 -2.28 -3.46 -12.23
C SER A 152 -1.15 -2.44 -12.13
N GLY A 153 -0.96 -1.84 -10.96
CA GLY A 153 0.24 -1.06 -10.66
C GLY A 153 1.39 -1.97 -10.22
N TRP A 154 2.63 -1.52 -10.41
CA TRP A 154 3.78 -2.34 -9.98
C TRP A 154 3.83 -2.51 -8.46
N GLY A 155 3.29 -1.55 -7.70
CA GLY A 155 3.19 -1.61 -6.25
C GLY A 155 2.29 -2.75 -5.75
N GLN A 156 1.24 -3.06 -6.50
CA GLN A 156 0.35 -4.19 -6.25
C GLN A 156 1.07 -5.55 -6.34
N GLN A 157 2.11 -5.63 -7.18
CA GLN A 157 2.90 -6.85 -7.40
C GLN A 157 4.11 -6.97 -6.47
N LEU A 158 4.59 -5.87 -5.89
CA LEU A 158 5.81 -5.85 -5.07
C LEU A 158 5.81 -6.85 -3.88
N PRO A 159 4.71 -7.04 -3.12
CA PRO A 159 4.77 -7.80 -1.87
C PRO A 159 5.25 -9.25 -2.04
N GLN A 160 4.94 -9.90 -3.17
CA GLN A 160 5.30 -11.30 -3.45
C GLN A 160 6.82 -11.55 -3.51
N TYR A 161 7.61 -10.50 -3.71
CA TYR A 161 9.08 -10.57 -3.76
C TYR A 161 9.73 -10.31 -2.40
N LEU A 162 8.93 -10.02 -1.37
CA LEU A 162 9.40 -9.68 -0.04
C LEU A 162 9.32 -10.88 0.90
N ARG A 163 10.17 -10.86 1.92
CA ARG A 163 10.16 -11.84 3.01
C ARG A 163 9.31 -11.35 4.17
N LYS A 164 8.86 -12.28 5.02
CA LYS A 164 8.32 -11.99 6.35
C LYS A 164 9.18 -10.95 7.09
N GLY A 165 8.52 -9.99 7.74
CA GLY A 165 9.09 -8.84 8.43
C GLY A 165 9.11 -7.55 7.61
N VAL A 166 8.74 -7.60 6.33
CA VAL A 166 8.63 -6.42 5.45
C VAL A 166 7.26 -6.43 4.79
N SER A 167 6.50 -5.34 4.94
CA SER A 167 5.18 -5.16 4.31
C SER A 167 5.17 -3.96 3.37
N VAL A 168 4.33 -4.00 2.35
CA VAL A 168 4.04 -2.84 1.50
C VAL A 168 2.75 -2.18 1.97
N ALA A 169 2.80 -0.87 2.21
CA ALA A 169 1.64 -0.01 2.42
C ALA A 169 1.47 0.88 1.18
N ASN A 170 0.63 0.43 0.24
CA ASN A 170 0.47 1.09 -1.06
C ASN A 170 -0.53 2.25 -0.96
N TYR A 171 -0.05 3.49 -0.87
CA TYR A 171 -0.88 4.69 -0.85
C TYR A 171 -0.87 5.44 -2.19
N ALA A 172 -0.55 4.73 -3.27
CA ALA A 172 -0.71 5.29 -4.61
C ALA A 172 -2.18 5.32 -5.02
N ASP A 173 -2.55 6.30 -5.84
CA ASP A 173 -3.94 6.60 -6.19
C ASP A 173 -4.03 7.04 -7.66
N SER A 174 -5.05 6.58 -8.38
CA SER A 174 -5.13 6.78 -9.82
C SER A 174 -5.38 8.24 -10.19
N GLY A 175 -4.59 8.74 -11.16
CA GLY A 175 -4.77 10.11 -11.67
C GLY A 175 -3.98 11.18 -10.90
N GLU A 176 -3.24 10.79 -9.86
CA GLU A 176 -2.49 11.73 -9.05
C GLU A 176 -1.22 12.27 -9.69
N SER A 177 -1.02 13.57 -9.52
CA SER A 177 0.18 14.35 -9.83
C SER A 177 0.90 14.73 -8.54
N THR A 178 2.11 15.29 -8.60
CA THR A 178 2.75 15.84 -7.40
C THR A 178 1.92 16.92 -6.71
N VAL A 179 1.16 17.71 -7.47
CA VAL A 179 0.30 18.78 -6.94
C VAL A 179 -0.90 18.19 -6.22
N THR A 180 -1.64 17.30 -6.90
CA THR A 180 -2.88 16.74 -6.36
C THR A 180 -2.59 15.81 -5.19
N TYR A 181 -1.52 15.02 -5.23
CA TYR A 181 -1.11 14.13 -4.14
C TYR A 181 -0.79 14.88 -2.83
N LEU A 182 -0.19 16.07 -2.94
CA LEU A 182 0.06 16.95 -1.79
C LEU A 182 -1.20 17.64 -1.28
N SER A 183 -2.15 17.95 -2.16
CA SER A 183 -3.34 18.74 -1.82
C SER A 183 -4.55 17.93 -1.37
N GLU A 184 -4.68 16.68 -1.82
CA GLU A 184 -5.80 15.80 -1.43
C GLU A 184 -5.58 15.30 0.01
N PRO A 185 -6.50 15.62 0.94
CA PRO A 185 -6.34 15.31 2.35
C PRO A 185 -6.25 13.81 2.67
N ARG A 186 -6.74 12.93 1.79
CA ARG A 186 -6.65 11.47 1.97
C ARG A 186 -5.29 10.89 1.58
N LEU A 187 -4.41 11.67 0.92
CA LEU A 187 -3.12 11.20 0.41
C LEU A 187 -1.97 11.60 1.33
N TRP A 188 -1.17 12.61 0.98
CA TRP A 188 0.06 12.91 1.72
C TRP A 188 -0.17 13.22 3.20
N ALA A 189 -1.26 13.93 3.53
CA ALA A 189 -1.64 14.23 4.91
C ALA A 189 -1.98 12.97 5.73
N THR A 190 -2.41 11.89 5.09
CA THR A 190 -2.61 10.56 5.69
C THR A 190 -1.29 9.79 5.80
N VAL A 191 -0.46 9.81 4.76
CA VAL A 191 0.77 8.99 4.69
C VAL A 191 1.84 9.50 5.64
N GLN A 192 2.11 10.81 5.63
CA GLN A 192 3.20 11.40 6.39
C GLN A 192 3.19 11.02 7.89
N PRO A 193 2.07 11.11 8.65
CA PRO A 193 2.07 10.75 10.06
C PRO A 193 2.25 9.25 10.34
N LEU A 194 2.08 8.37 9.34
CA LEU A 194 2.22 6.92 9.50
C LEU A 194 3.66 6.44 9.37
N ILE A 195 4.53 7.21 8.73
CA ILE A 195 5.94 6.88 8.51
C ILE A 195 6.66 6.80 9.86
N ARG A 196 7.41 5.72 10.07
CA ARG A 196 8.25 5.52 11.25
C ARG A 196 9.73 5.57 10.87
N HIS A 197 10.56 5.75 11.89
CA HIS A 197 12.00 5.78 11.72
C HIS A 197 12.51 4.49 11.05
N GLY A 198 13.19 4.64 9.92
CA GLY A 198 13.78 3.54 9.15
C GLY A 198 12.85 2.87 8.13
N ASP A 199 11.59 3.28 8.01
CA ASP A 199 10.73 2.87 6.90
C ASP A 199 11.26 3.39 5.56
N LEU A 200 10.96 2.67 4.48
CA LEU A 200 11.26 3.13 3.11
C LEU A 200 10.01 3.80 2.53
N VAL A 201 10.17 4.93 1.85
CA VAL A 201 9.09 5.60 1.14
C VAL A 201 9.49 5.75 -0.32
N LEU A 202 8.90 4.95 -1.19
CA LEU A 202 9.13 4.99 -2.62
C LEU A 202 8.14 5.97 -3.25
N ILE A 203 8.67 6.99 -3.92
CA ILE A 203 7.90 8.08 -4.51
C ILE A 203 8.03 8.00 -6.02
N GLN A 204 6.94 7.68 -6.72
CA GLN A 204 6.84 7.68 -8.18
C GLN A 204 5.62 8.50 -8.62
N LEU A 205 5.84 9.76 -8.97
CA LEU A 205 4.80 10.66 -9.49
C LEU A 205 5.33 11.39 -10.72
N ALA A 206 4.50 11.49 -11.75
CA ALA A 206 4.86 12.18 -12.99
C ALA A 206 3.76 12.12 -14.06
N HIS A 207 3.02 11.01 -14.17
CA HIS A 207 2.15 10.78 -15.33
C HIS A 207 1.03 11.81 -15.46
N ASN A 208 0.63 12.41 -14.34
CA ASN A 208 -0.45 13.38 -14.26
C ASN A 208 0.04 14.82 -14.00
N ASP A 209 1.36 15.04 -13.86
CA ASP A 209 2.00 16.36 -13.85
C ASP A 209 2.06 16.99 -15.26
N LYS A 210 0.97 16.85 -16.03
CA LYS A 210 0.89 17.17 -17.46
C LYS A 210 1.09 18.67 -17.71
N THR A 211 0.64 19.51 -16.80
CA THR A 211 0.71 20.97 -16.89
C THR A 211 1.54 21.59 -15.77
N THR A 212 2.13 20.78 -14.90
CA THR A 212 3.01 21.24 -13.81
C THR A 212 4.33 21.72 -14.41
N ASP A 213 4.76 22.95 -14.10
CA ASP A 213 6.09 23.42 -14.51
C ASP A 213 7.21 22.72 -13.72
N GLU A 214 8.44 22.76 -14.24
CA GLU A 214 9.58 22.04 -13.64
C GLU A 214 9.88 22.52 -12.21
N ALA A 215 9.78 23.82 -11.96
CA ALA A 215 10.07 24.40 -10.66
C ALA A 215 9.09 23.90 -9.59
N THR A 216 7.80 23.87 -9.93
CA THR A 216 6.73 23.37 -9.07
C THR A 216 6.85 21.87 -8.86
N TYR A 217 7.10 21.09 -9.91
CA TYR A 217 7.31 19.65 -9.80
C TYR A 217 8.48 19.31 -8.87
N ARG A 218 9.61 19.99 -9.06
CA ARG A 218 10.79 19.84 -8.20
C ARG A 218 10.49 20.22 -6.75
N ALA A 219 9.86 21.37 -6.52
CA ALA A 219 9.50 21.82 -5.17
C ALA A 219 8.54 20.85 -4.47
N ASN A 220 7.61 20.24 -5.21
CA ASN A 220 6.70 19.24 -4.66
C ASN A 220 7.43 17.95 -4.27
N LEU A 221 8.33 17.45 -5.12
CA LEU A 221 9.17 16.28 -4.77
C LEU A 221 10.07 16.57 -3.56
N GLU A 222 10.67 17.76 -3.49
CA GLU A 222 11.46 18.19 -2.33
C GLU A 222 10.61 18.24 -1.06
N THR A 223 9.35 18.69 -1.16
CA THR A 223 8.39 18.69 -0.05
C THR A 223 8.09 17.28 0.44
N LEU A 224 7.80 16.34 -0.46
CA LEU A 224 7.58 14.93 -0.11
C LEU A 224 8.82 14.33 0.56
N VAL A 225 10.00 14.50 -0.04
CA VAL A 225 11.29 14.02 0.49
C VAL A 225 11.59 14.59 1.86
N ALA A 226 11.36 15.90 2.06
CA ALA A 226 11.56 16.56 3.34
C ALA A 226 10.62 15.99 4.41
N GLY A 227 9.34 15.82 4.12
CA GLY A 227 8.38 15.28 5.08
C GLY A 227 8.61 13.80 5.41
N VAL A 228 9.14 12.99 4.49
CA VAL A 228 9.63 11.63 4.81
C VAL A 228 10.79 11.69 5.82
N ARG A 229 11.79 12.54 5.55
CA ARG A 229 12.97 12.69 6.42
C ARG A 229 12.62 13.24 7.80
N GLU A 230 11.65 14.15 7.88
CA GLU A 230 11.14 14.70 9.14
C GLU A 230 10.65 13.59 10.09
N LYS A 231 10.08 12.51 9.54
CA LYS A 231 9.60 11.34 10.30
C LYS A 231 10.68 10.27 10.54
N GLY A 232 11.91 10.52 10.08
CA GLY A 232 13.02 9.57 10.13
C GLY A 232 12.91 8.43 9.11
N GLY A 233 12.02 8.56 8.11
CA GLY A 233 11.93 7.61 7.00
C GLY A 233 13.04 7.85 5.96
N ASN A 234 13.21 6.87 5.07
CA ASN A 234 14.18 6.91 3.99
C ASN A 234 13.46 7.10 2.64
N PRO A 235 13.50 8.31 2.05
CA PRO A 235 12.87 8.54 0.76
C PRO A 235 13.69 7.93 -0.38
N VAL A 236 13.00 7.31 -1.34
CA VAL A 236 13.56 6.80 -2.59
C VAL A 236 12.72 7.35 -3.72
N LEU A 237 13.31 8.20 -4.56
CA LEU A 237 12.67 8.62 -5.80
C LEU A 237 12.76 7.48 -6.82
N VAL A 238 11.64 7.10 -7.39
CA VAL A 238 11.54 6.07 -8.41
C VAL A 238 11.14 6.73 -9.71
N THR A 239 11.96 6.57 -10.74
CA THR A 239 11.65 7.12 -12.06
C THR A 239 10.41 6.45 -12.64
N PRO A 240 9.42 7.22 -13.11
CA PRO A 240 8.15 6.70 -13.60
C PRO A 240 8.31 5.80 -14.82
N ILE A 241 7.38 4.86 -14.96
CA ILE A 241 7.30 3.98 -16.11
C ILE A 241 7.03 4.83 -17.36
N VAL A 242 7.60 4.45 -18.49
CA VAL A 242 7.43 5.18 -19.75
C VAL A 242 6.30 4.54 -20.56
N ARG A 243 5.53 5.37 -21.30
CA ARG A 243 4.53 4.84 -22.23
C ARG A 243 5.24 4.04 -23.31
N ARG A 244 4.77 2.83 -23.60
CA ARG A 244 5.19 2.06 -24.78
C ARG A 244 4.23 2.37 -25.91
N TRP A 245 4.76 2.82 -27.03
CA TRP A 245 3.99 3.01 -28.26
C TRP A 245 4.48 2.02 -29.29
N PHE A 246 3.55 1.41 -30.00
CA PHE A 246 3.84 0.33 -30.93
C PHE A 246 3.46 0.74 -32.35
N ASN A 247 4.30 0.38 -33.31
CA ASN A 247 3.96 0.38 -34.71
C ASN A 247 2.95 -0.75 -35.01
N SER A 248 2.35 -0.71 -36.20
CA SER A 248 1.43 -1.76 -36.66
C SER A 248 2.10 -3.13 -36.80
N ASP A 249 3.43 -3.19 -36.89
CA ASP A 249 4.22 -4.43 -36.94
C ASP A 249 4.62 -4.97 -35.56
N GLY A 250 4.17 -4.34 -34.47
CA GLY A 250 4.46 -4.75 -33.09
C GLY A 250 5.81 -4.28 -32.54
N THR A 251 6.59 -3.52 -33.31
CA THR A 251 7.84 -2.90 -32.82
C THR A 251 7.58 -1.63 -32.02
N LEU A 252 8.47 -1.28 -31.09
CA LEU A 252 8.39 -0.02 -30.35
C LEU A 252 8.65 1.16 -31.30
N ASN A 253 7.72 2.11 -31.33
CA ASN A 253 7.86 3.34 -32.13
C ASN A 253 8.51 4.49 -31.34
N ASN A 254 8.81 4.28 -30.05
CA ASN A 254 9.31 5.29 -29.14
C ASN A 254 10.48 4.83 -28.26
N GLY A 255 11.45 4.10 -28.83
CA GLY A 255 12.80 3.85 -28.29
C GLY A 255 12.96 3.84 -26.76
N THR A 256 13.95 4.58 -26.23
CA THR A 256 13.97 4.97 -24.80
C THR A 256 12.97 6.10 -24.61
N ALA A 257 11.70 5.77 -24.37
CA ALA A 257 10.66 6.76 -24.18
C ALA A 257 11.01 7.70 -23.02
N LEU A 258 10.83 9.00 -23.23
CA LEU A 258 10.95 10.02 -22.19
C LEU A 258 9.56 10.33 -21.65
N LEU A 259 9.43 10.57 -20.34
CA LEU A 259 8.22 11.16 -19.81
C LEU A 259 8.32 12.69 -20.00
N VAL A 260 7.83 13.14 -21.15
CA VAL A 260 7.70 14.55 -21.48
C VAL A 260 6.29 15.00 -21.11
N ASN A 261 6.19 16.05 -20.30
CA ASN A 261 4.88 16.59 -19.96
C ASN A 261 4.34 17.53 -21.05
N GLY A 262 3.11 18.02 -20.87
CA GLY A 262 2.45 18.92 -21.82
C GLY A 262 3.13 20.28 -21.98
N SER A 263 4.06 20.63 -21.09
CA SER A 263 4.87 21.84 -21.13
C SER A 263 6.22 21.65 -21.84
N GLY A 264 6.48 20.46 -22.40
CA GLY A 264 7.62 20.19 -23.28
C GLY A 264 8.96 19.94 -22.59
N TRP A 265 9.01 19.88 -21.25
CA TRP A 265 10.22 19.50 -20.52
C TRP A 265 10.20 18.02 -20.11
N THR A 266 11.39 17.45 -19.94
CA THR A 266 11.58 16.04 -19.62
C THR A 266 11.73 15.86 -18.12
N ILE A 267 10.94 14.97 -17.53
CA ILE A 267 11.06 14.64 -16.11
C ILE A 267 12.44 14.02 -15.84
N PRO A 268 13.23 14.54 -14.87
CA PRO A 268 14.56 14.04 -14.57
C PRO A 268 14.58 12.53 -14.31
N ARG A 269 15.63 11.87 -14.79
CA ARG A 269 15.96 10.48 -14.40
C ARG A 269 16.63 10.45 -13.03
#